data_AF-A0A819ZZA1-F1
#
_entry.id   AF-A0A819ZZA1-F1
#
_cell.length_a   1.000
_cell.length_b   1.000
_cell.length_c   1.000
_cell.angle_alpha   90.00
_cell.angle_beta   90.00
_cell.angle_gamma   90.00
#
_symmetry.space_group_name_H-M   'P 1'
#
loop_
_entity.id
_entity.type
_entity.pdbx_description
1 polymer ?
#
loop_
_entity_poly.entity_id
_entity_poly.type
_entity_poly.pdbx_seq_one_letter_code
_entity_poly.pdbx_strand_id
1 'polypeptide(L)'
;MDNYTPDNGGGTTFNDYIVSTYIDYSSARFVYDLWNMHSEIIERVPRTNNHVEAFNKRMNSVFPTHPHIFNFIQCLRQEHEHQHHRAEESLFNVHKRKKISENIDSMLLFHLQQYSDGNLTAMEIAIKCGQ
;
A
#
# COMPACT_ATOMS: atom_id res chain seq x y z
N MET A 1 29.37 -17.65 21.51
CA MET A 1 28.05 -17.91 22.15
C MET A 1 27.94 -16.89 23.25
N ASP A 2 27.43 -15.75 22.87
CA ASP A 2 27.65 -14.49 23.55
C ASP A 2 26.39 -14.27 24.38
N ASN A 3 26.54 -14.16 25.71
CA ASN A 3 25.44 -14.13 26.70
C ASN A 3 24.57 -12.86 26.64
N TYR A 4 24.50 -12.17 25.50
CA TYR A 4 23.88 -10.86 25.34
C TYR A 4 22.79 -10.81 24.26
N THR A 5 22.48 -11.92 23.58
CA THR A 5 21.30 -11.98 22.70
C THR A 5 20.05 -12.10 23.59
N PRO A 6 19.17 -11.07 23.65
CA PRO A 6 17.95 -11.17 24.44
C PRO A 6 17.09 -12.31 23.91
N ASP A 7 16.41 -13.02 24.80
CA ASP A 7 15.44 -14.05 24.43
C ASP A 7 14.26 -13.38 23.72
N ASN A 8 14.37 -13.28 22.39
CA ASN A 8 13.47 -12.54 21.51
C ASN A 8 12.17 -13.30 21.24
N GLY A 9 11.65 -14.11 22.17
CA GLY A 9 10.45 -14.94 21.97
C GLY A 9 9.25 -14.17 21.39
N GLY A 10 9.06 -12.91 21.80
CA GLY A 10 8.04 -12.03 21.21
C GLY A 10 8.35 -11.57 19.77
N GLY A 11 9.62 -11.30 19.47
CA GLY A 11 10.08 -10.95 18.12
C GLY A 11 9.98 -12.12 17.15
N THR A 12 10.34 -13.33 17.61
CA THR A 12 10.17 -14.57 16.85
C THR A 12 8.69 -14.84 16.57
N THR A 13 7.84 -14.74 17.59
CA THR A 13 6.38 -14.92 17.43
C THR A 13 5.78 -13.93 16.44
N PHE A 14 6.19 -12.65 16.51
CA PHE A 14 5.75 -11.63 15.56
C PHE A 14 6.24 -11.93 14.14
N ASN A 15 7.50 -12.30 13.98
CA ASN A 15 8.07 -12.64 12.69
C ASN A 15 7.37 -13.85 12.05
N ASP A 16 7.13 -14.91 12.83
CA ASP A 16 6.42 -16.11 12.37
C ASP A 16 4.98 -15.79 11.95
N TYR A 17 4.31 -14.90 12.69
CA TYR A 17 2.99 -14.39 12.28
C TYR A 17 3.05 -13.64 10.96
N ILE A 18 4.02 -12.74 10.76
CA ILE A 18 4.15 -11.97 9.52
C ILE A 18 4.45 -12.91 8.34
N VAL A 19 5.40 -13.84 8.51
CA VAL A 19 5.78 -14.78 7.46
C VAL A 19 4.59 -15.65 7.06
N SER A 20 3.91 -16.29 8.02
CA SER A 20 2.77 -17.16 7.73
C SER A 20 1.54 -16.44 7.21
N THR A 21 1.36 -15.16 7.56
CA THR A 21 0.16 -14.40 7.16
C THR A 21 0.33 -13.73 5.79
N TYR A 22 1.52 -13.24 5.48
CA TYR A 22 1.76 -12.38 4.32
C TYR A 22 2.80 -12.92 3.33
N ILE A 23 3.81 -13.69 3.76
CA ILE A 23 5.00 -13.99 2.93
C ILE A 23 4.94 -15.41 2.35
N ASP A 24 4.62 -16.42 3.16
CA ASP A 24 4.64 -17.82 2.72
C ASP A 24 3.48 -18.09 1.74
N TYR A 25 3.75 -18.11 0.44
CA TYR A 25 2.73 -18.32 -0.58
C TYR A 25 1.89 -19.60 -0.40
N SER A 26 2.44 -20.64 0.23
CA SER A 26 1.72 -21.89 0.47
C SER A 26 0.67 -21.79 1.58
N SER A 27 0.81 -20.82 2.50
CA SER A 27 -0.05 -20.66 3.67
C SER A 27 -0.53 -19.23 3.93
N ALA A 28 -0.10 -18.25 3.13
CA ALA A 28 -0.36 -16.84 3.34
C ALA A 28 -1.85 -16.56 3.22
N ARG A 29 -2.41 -15.96 4.27
CA ARG A 29 -3.79 -15.51 4.28
C ARG A 29 -4.02 -14.36 3.32
N PHE A 30 -2.99 -13.52 3.14
CA PHE A 30 -3.03 -12.36 2.26
C PHE A 30 -1.85 -12.44 1.29
N VAL A 31 -2.07 -13.14 0.18
CA VAL A 31 -1.11 -13.22 -0.92
C VAL A 31 -0.79 -11.83 -1.49
N TYR A 32 0.40 -11.67 -2.06
CA TYR A 32 0.92 -10.38 -2.53
C TYR A 32 0.01 -9.69 -3.57
N ASP A 33 -0.77 -10.46 -4.33
CA ASP A 33 -1.75 -9.91 -5.28
C ASP A 33 -2.84 -9.07 -4.61
N LEU A 34 -3.12 -9.32 -3.32
CA LEU A 34 -4.08 -8.59 -2.49
C LEU A 34 -3.46 -7.41 -1.75
N TRP A 35 -2.14 -7.22 -1.85
CA TRP A 35 -1.47 -6.14 -1.13
C TRP A 35 -1.84 -4.78 -1.72
N ASN A 36 -1.88 -3.78 -0.84
CA ASN A 36 -2.11 -2.42 -1.27
C ASN A 36 -1.04 -2.00 -2.29
N MET A 37 -1.46 -1.29 -3.35
CA MET A 37 -0.61 -0.82 -4.45
C MET A 37 -0.07 -1.93 -5.38
N HIS A 38 -0.44 -3.20 -5.22
CA HIS A 38 0.00 -4.28 -6.12
C HIS A 38 -0.44 -4.04 -7.58
N SER A 39 -1.74 -3.84 -7.79
CA SER A 39 -2.29 -3.51 -9.11
C SER A 39 -1.69 -2.23 -9.68
N GLU A 40 -1.36 -1.26 -8.82
CA GLU A 40 -0.77 0.01 -9.26
C GLU A 40 0.63 -0.15 -9.85
N ILE A 41 1.43 -1.08 -9.30
CA ILE A 41 2.73 -1.46 -9.85
C ILE A 41 2.55 -2.04 -11.26
N ILE A 42 1.61 -2.98 -11.40
CA ILE A 42 1.34 -3.67 -12.68
C ILE A 42 0.83 -2.70 -13.74
N GLU A 43 -0.15 -1.88 -13.40
CA GLU A 43 -0.77 -0.89 -14.27
C GLU A 43 0.13 0.34 -14.50
N ARG A 44 1.28 0.39 -13.83
CA ARG A 44 2.23 1.51 -13.84
C ARG A 44 1.54 2.83 -13.52
N VAL A 45 0.58 2.84 -12.60
CA VAL A 45 -0.03 4.08 -12.08
C VAL A 45 0.72 4.54 -10.81
N PRO A 46 0.57 5.80 -10.37
CA PRO A 46 1.28 6.30 -9.21
C PRO A 46 0.99 5.50 -7.94
N ARG A 47 2.04 4.93 -7.32
CA ARG A 47 1.94 4.20 -6.04
C ARG A 47 1.77 5.16 -4.89
N THR A 48 0.55 5.39 -4.43
CA THR A 48 0.34 6.31 -3.32
C THR A 48 -0.89 6.02 -2.46
N ASN A 49 -0.63 5.80 -1.17
CA ASN A 49 -1.68 5.79 -0.15
C ASN A 49 -2.13 7.21 0.24
N ASN A 50 -1.52 8.25 -0.33
CA ASN A 50 -1.81 9.65 -0.01
C ASN A 50 -3.26 10.01 -0.33
N HIS A 51 -3.92 9.32 -1.25
CA HIS A 51 -5.33 9.53 -1.54
C HIS A 51 -6.21 9.19 -0.34
N VAL A 52 -5.96 8.07 0.33
CA VAL A 52 -6.69 7.65 1.54
C VAL A 52 -6.38 8.59 2.71
N GLU A 53 -5.11 8.97 2.89
CA GLU A 53 -4.72 9.92 3.93
C GLU A 53 -5.34 11.30 3.71
N ALA A 54 -5.32 11.80 2.47
CA ALA A 54 -5.93 13.07 2.10
C ALA A 54 -7.46 13.03 2.26
N PHE A 55 -8.10 11.92 1.86
CA PHE A 55 -9.53 11.69 2.09
C PHE A 55 -9.86 11.74 3.58
N ASN A 56 -9.18 10.95 4.41
CA ASN A 56 -9.42 10.92 5.85
C ASN A 56 -9.17 12.30 6.50
N LYS A 57 -8.10 13.00 6.11
CA LYS A 57 -7.81 14.36 6.58
C LYS A 57 -8.90 15.35 6.19
N ARG A 58 -9.39 15.27 4.96
CA ARG A 58 -10.47 16.14 4.48
C ARG A 58 -11.78 15.83 5.19
N MET A 59 -12.14 14.56 5.31
CA MET A 59 -13.31 14.12 6.07
C MET A 59 -13.26 14.66 7.49
N ASN A 60 -12.13 14.52 8.20
CA ASN A 60 -11.97 15.09 9.54
C ASN A 60 -12.10 16.63 9.58
N SER A 61 -11.81 17.34 8.48
CA SER A 61 -11.97 18.79 8.41
C SER A 61 -13.38 19.24 8.03
N VAL A 62 -14.12 18.42 7.26
CA VAL A 62 -15.44 18.75 6.72
C VAL A 62 -16.55 18.29 7.67
N PHE A 63 -16.34 17.18 8.38
CA PHE A 63 -17.33 16.68 9.34
C PHE A 63 -17.29 17.50 10.64
N PRO A 64 -18.43 18.07 11.07
CA PRO A 64 -18.51 18.64 12.39
C PRO A 64 -18.41 17.51 13.43
N THR A 65 -17.90 17.80 14.63
CA THR A 65 -17.65 16.82 15.70
C THR A 65 -18.88 15.96 16.03
N HIS A 66 -20.09 16.53 15.93
CA HIS A 66 -21.36 15.84 16.14
C HIS A 66 -22.38 16.25 15.07
N PRO A 67 -22.31 15.69 13.85
CA PRO A 67 -23.27 15.98 12.78
C PRO A 67 -24.58 15.27 13.06
N HIS A 68 -25.72 15.95 12.93
CA HIS A 68 -26.98 15.24 12.72
C HIS A 68 -27.02 14.62 11.33
N ILE A 69 -27.90 13.63 11.13
CA ILE A 69 -27.94 12.81 9.91
C ILE A 69 -28.01 13.62 8.60
N PHE A 70 -28.75 14.74 8.58
CA PHE A 70 -28.81 15.60 7.39
C PHE A 70 -27.47 16.25 7.03
N ASN A 71 -26.72 16.77 8.02
CA ASN A 71 -25.39 17.36 7.79
C ASN A 71 -24.42 16.28 7.34
N PHE A 72 -24.50 15.08 7.94
CA PHE A 72 -23.70 13.93 7.54
C PHE A 72 -23.90 13.60 6.06
N ILE A 73 -25.15 13.49 5.61
CA ILE A 73 -25.49 13.22 4.19
C ILE A 73 -25.00 14.34 3.28
N GLN A 74 -25.16 15.61 3.67
CA GLN A 74 -24.69 16.74 2.87
C GLN A 74 -23.17 16.73 2.71
N CYS A 75 -22.42 16.51 3.79
CA CYS A 75 -20.96 16.38 3.75
C CYS A 75 -20.52 15.23 2.83
N LEU A 76 -21.17 14.07 2.90
CA LEU A 76 -20.88 12.95 2.00
C LEU A 76 -21.12 13.29 0.53
N ARG A 77 -22.21 13.99 0.20
CA ARG A 77 -22.49 14.43 -1.18
C ARG A 77 -21.42 15.40 -1.67
N GLN A 78 -21.03 16.38 -0.87
CA GLN A 78 -19.97 17.32 -1.22
C GLN A 78 -18.60 16.63 -1.36
N GLU A 79 -18.32 15.62 -0.54
CA GLU A 79 -17.12 14.80 -0.66
C GLU A 79 -17.12 14.03 -1.97
N HIS A 80 -18.24 13.37 -2.31
CA HIS A 80 -18.39 12.63 -3.55
C HIS A 80 -18.12 13.51 -4.79
N GLU A 81 -18.77 14.67 -4.87
CA GLU A 81 -18.57 15.61 -5.98
C GLU A 81 -17.11 16.10 -6.08
N HIS A 82 -16.46 16.34 -4.94
CA HIS A 82 -15.05 16.74 -4.93
C HIS A 82 -14.13 15.62 -5.45
N GLN A 83 -14.34 14.38 -4.99
CA GLN A 83 -13.54 13.25 -5.44
C GLN A 83 -13.77 12.97 -6.93
N HIS A 84 -15.01 13.14 -7.41
CA HIS A 84 -15.32 13.04 -8.83
C HIS A 84 -14.55 14.06 -9.67
N HIS A 85 -14.61 15.36 -9.30
CA HIS A 85 -13.85 16.39 -10.00
C HIS A 85 -12.34 16.14 -9.95
N ARG A 86 -11.79 15.69 -8.82
CA ARG A 86 -10.37 15.34 -8.70
C ARG A 86 -9.98 14.18 -9.62
N ALA A 87 -10.83 13.17 -9.73
CA ALA A 87 -10.61 12.05 -10.64
C ALA A 87 -10.62 12.52 -12.10
N GLU A 88 -11.58 13.36 -12.50
CA GLU A 88 -11.63 13.95 -13.83
C GLU A 88 -10.40 14.82 -14.14
N GLU A 89 -10.00 15.70 -13.22
CA GLU A 89 -8.78 16.52 -13.36
C GLU A 89 -7.52 15.67 -13.59
N SER A 90 -7.44 14.50 -12.94
CA SER A 90 -6.30 13.59 -13.07
C SER A 90 -6.14 12.99 -14.46
N LEU A 91 -7.23 12.91 -15.24
CA LEU A 91 -7.20 12.43 -16.62
C LEU A 91 -6.52 13.44 -17.56
N PHE A 92 -6.58 14.73 -17.23
CA PHE A 92 -6.03 15.81 -18.06
C PHE A 92 -4.66 16.28 -17.57
N ASN A 93 -4.45 16.35 -16.25
CA ASN A 93 -3.23 16.87 -15.65
C ASN A 93 -2.23 15.76 -15.32
N VAL A 94 -1.54 15.27 -16.35
CA VAL A 94 -0.45 14.29 -16.19
C VAL A 94 0.76 14.97 -15.56
N HIS A 95 0.83 14.94 -14.23
CA HIS A 95 2.02 15.38 -13.52
C HIS A 95 3.18 14.45 -13.87
N LYS A 96 4.31 15.03 -14.31
CA LYS A 96 5.51 14.26 -14.60
C LYS A 96 6.01 13.61 -13.30
N ARG A 97 6.13 12.29 -13.32
CA ARG A 97 6.70 11.54 -12.19
C ARG A 97 8.18 11.86 -12.07
N LYS A 98 8.68 11.76 -10.84
CA LYS A 98 10.11 11.84 -10.58
C LYS A 98 10.77 10.57 -11.11
N LYS A 99 11.92 10.71 -11.77
CA LYS A 99 12.73 9.60 -12.28
C LYS A 99 13.03 8.52 -11.24
N ILE A 100 13.21 8.91 -9.97
CA ILE A 100 13.41 7.97 -8.85
C ILE A 100 12.21 7.02 -8.70
N SER A 101 10.98 7.53 -8.80
CA SER A 101 9.78 6.70 -8.72
C SER A 101 9.75 5.66 -9.84
N GLU A 102 10.05 6.08 -11.07
CA GLU A 102 10.06 5.21 -12.25
C GLU A 102 11.13 4.10 -12.14
N ASN A 103 12.30 4.43 -11.58
CA ASN A 103 13.35 3.44 -11.32
C ASN A 103 12.89 2.39 -10.30
N ILE A 104 12.23 2.81 -9.22
CA ILE A 104 11.71 1.88 -8.20
C ILE A 104 10.59 1.02 -8.80
N ASP A 105 9.69 1.60 -9.59
CA ASP A 105 8.61 0.85 -10.26
C ASP A 105 9.19 -0.24 -11.17
N SER A 106 10.24 0.11 -11.93
CA SER A 106 10.93 -0.82 -12.82
C SER A 106 11.61 -1.96 -12.05
N MET A 107 12.23 -1.65 -10.90
CA MET A 107 12.85 -2.65 -10.02
C MET A 107 11.80 -3.60 -9.42
N LEU A 108 10.68 -3.07 -8.95
CA LEU A 108 9.58 -3.87 -8.39
C LEU A 108 8.97 -4.79 -9.45
N LEU A 109 8.71 -4.28 -10.66
CA LEU A 109 8.22 -5.08 -11.77
C LEU A 109 9.18 -6.22 -12.13
N PHE A 110 10.49 -5.93 -12.16
CA PHE A 110 11.51 -6.96 -12.40
C PHE A 110 11.45 -8.06 -11.33
N HIS A 111 11.36 -7.70 -10.05
CA HIS A 111 11.27 -8.68 -8.96
C HIS A 111 9.97 -9.48 -8.97
N LEU A 112 8.83 -8.85 -9.29
CA LEU A 112 7.55 -9.54 -9.46
C LEU A 112 7.60 -10.55 -10.62
N GLN A 113 8.25 -10.20 -11.72
CA GLN A 113 8.41 -11.11 -12.84
C GLN A 113 9.31 -12.31 -12.46
N GLN A 114 10.45 -12.05 -11.81
CA GLN A 114 11.33 -13.12 -11.32
C GLN A 114 10.62 -14.05 -10.32
N TYR A 115 9.72 -13.51 -9.50
CA TYR A 115 8.87 -14.28 -8.60
C TYR A 115 7.90 -15.19 -9.36
N SER A 116 7.15 -14.61 -10.29
CA SER A 116 6.18 -15.33 -11.12
C SER A 116 6.84 -16.45 -11.92
N ASP A 117 8.08 -16.25 -12.35
CA ASP A 117 8.87 -17.23 -13.10
C ASP A 117 9.48 -18.32 -12.19
N GLY A 118 9.31 -18.23 -10.86
CA GLY A 118 9.89 -19.15 -9.88
C GLY A 118 11.39 -18.98 -9.63
N ASN A 119 11.99 -17.90 -10.16
CA ASN A 119 13.42 -17.59 -10.02
C ASN A 119 13.76 -16.87 -8.71
N LEU A 120 12.75 -16.31 -8.02
CA LEU A 120 12.88 -15.74 -6.69
C LEU A 120 11.78 -16.30 -5.77
N THR A 121 12.15 -16.56 -4.52
CA THR A 121 11.20 -16.85 -3.45
C THR A 121 10.65 -15.54 -2.85
N ALA A 122 9.47 -15.61 -2.21
CA ALA A 122 8.86 -14.46 -1.55
C ALA A 122 9.77 -13.88 -0.45
N MET A 123 10.55 -14.74 0.20
CA MET A 123 11.52 -14.34 1.23
C MET A 123 12.68 -13.54 0.64
N GLU A 124 13.21 -13.93 -0.51
CA GLU A 124 14.28 -13.20 -1.20
C GLU A 124 13.81 -11.83 -1.69
N ILE A 125 12.54 -11.70 -2.09
CA ILE A 125 11.94 -10.42 -2.47
C ILE A 125 11.83 -9.51 -1.26
N ALA A 126 11.32 -10.03 -0.14
CA ALA A 126 11.21 -9.27 1.10
C ALA A 126 12.57 -8.71 1.57
N ILE A 127 13.64 -9.52 1.43
CA ILE A 127 15.01 -9.08 1.76
C ILE A 127 15.51 -8.02 0.79
N LYS A 128 15.31 -8.21 -0.53
CA LYS A 128 15.81 -7.27 -1.56
C LYS A 128 15.06 -5.94 -1.57
N CYS A 129 13.78 -5.94 -1.22
CA CYS A 129 12.96 -4.72 -1.20
C CYS A 129 12.97 -4.00 0.17
N GLY A 130 13.49 -4.62 1.23
CA GLY A 130 13.57 -4.05 2.57
C GLY A 130 14.86 -3.26 2.89
N GLN A 131 15.77 -3.12 1.92
CA GLN A 131 16.99 -2.30 2.01
C GLN A 131 16.76 -0.89 1.44
#